data_AF-A0A9Q6ZH15-F1
#
_entry.id   AF-A0A9Q6ZH15-F1
#
_cell.length_a   1.000
_cell.length_b   1.000
_cell.length_c   1.000
_cell.angle_alpha   90.00
_cell.angle_beta   90.00
_cell.angle_gamma   90.00
#
_symmetry.space_group_name_H-M   'P 1'
#
loop_
_entity.id
_entity.type
_entity.pdbx_description
1 polymer ?
#
loop_
_entity_poly.entity_id
_entity_poly.type
_entity_poly.pdbx_seq_one_letter_code
_entity_poly.pdbx_strand_id
1 'polypeptide(L)'
;MTIFNKIDYNYYKLINYPIMMVHDEWLGDLTGVNQVSFRRLRETSSTRNQLNKILRQEIHDKISGVELSDINKEGFLYQSIGKIRLLALSSALFDIQCPDYIFSRLYRETLIREIGYQNVKQLSFYWQGGQCKPEYGEERFCAELIKYGAGNLEWLFADNPLWTIVKYLLPKSGEIKPTHINDLFLNRLNKILLPYETL
;
A
#
# COMPACT_ATOMS: atom_id res chain seq x y z
N MET A 1 21.82 -8.27 4.51
CA MET A 1 21.14 -7.96 3.23
C MET A 1 21.94 -6.88 2.53
N THR A 2 22.35 -7.12 1.29
CA THR A 2 23.05 -6.11 0.48
C THR A 2 22.02 -5.28 -0.28
N ILE A 3 22.11 -3.95 -0.18
CA ILE A 3 21.15 -3.01 -0.79
C ILE A 3 21.72 -2.60 -2.15
N PHE A 4 21.10 -3.04 -3.24
CA PHE A 4 21.57 -2.74 -4.59
C PHE A 4 20.71 -1.69 -5.31
N ASN A 5 19.45 -1.53 -4.89
CA ASN A 5 18.50 -0.62 -5.52
C ASN A 5 17.47 -0.07 -4.53
N LYS A 6 16.59 0.83 -4.99
CA LYS A 6 15.53 1.45 -4.17
C LYS A 6 14.53 0.43 -3.60
N ILE A 7 14.30 -0.69 -4.30
CA ILE A 7 13.35 -1.73 -3.87
C ILE A 7 13.93 -2.52 -2.70
N ASP A 8 15.19 -2.93 -2.79
CA ASP A 8 15.93 -3.54 -1.68
C ASP A 8 15.98 -2.61 -0.46
N TYR A 9 16.13 -1.30 -0.69
CA TYR A 9 16.09 -0.31 0.38
C TYR A 9 14.71 -0.23 1.06
N ASN A 10 13.62 -0.26 0.29
CA ASN A 10 12.26 -0.26 0.84
C ASN A 10 11.98 -1.52 1.65
N TYR A 11 12.38 -2.69 1.16
CA TYR A 11 12.30 -3.92 1.93
C TYR A 11 13.13 -3.84 3.21
N TYR A 12 14.38 -3.39 3.11
CA TYR A 12 15.25 -3.18 4.27
C TYR A 12 14.62 -2.25 5.32
N LYS A 13 13.98 -1.16 4.87
CA LYS A 13 13.29 -0.20 5.74
C LYS A 13 12.06 -0.83 6.40
N LEU A 14 11.28 -1.65 5.68
CA LEU A 14 10.13 -2.37 6.24
C LEU A 14 10.56 -3.30 7.38
N ILE A 15 11.65 -4.05 7.19
CA ILE A 15 12.13 -5.01 8.19
C ILE A 15 12.84 -4.34 9.37
N ASN A 16 13.63 -3.29 9.14
CA ASN A 16 14.51 -2.72 10.18
C ASN A 16 13.98 -1.43 10.80
N TYR A 17 13.15 -0.68 10.07
CA TYR A 17 12.54 0.58 10.50
C TYR A 17 11.01 0.60 10.27
N PRO A 18 10.26 -0.45 10.68
CA PRO A 18 8.83 -0.56 10.41
C PRO A 18 8.00 0.61 10.94
N ILE A 19 8.44 1.29 12.00
CA ILE A 19 7.74 2.46 12.53
C ILE A 19 7.58 3.59 11.51
N MET A 20 8.41 3.61 10.46
CA MET A 20 8.36 4.62 9.40
C MET A 20 7.47 4.21 8.22
N MET A 21 6.98 2.97 8.20
CA MET A 21 6.30 2.40 7.03
C MET A 21 4.93 1.81 7.36
N VAL A 22 4.78 1.23 8.56
CA VAL A 22 3.51 0.66 9.02
C VAL A 22 2.46 1.77 9.11
N HIS A 23 1.29 1.49 8.54
CA HIS A 23 0.14 2.37 8.56
C HIS A 23 -0.40 2.51 9.99
N ASP A 24 -0.81 3.73 10.36
CA ASP A 24 -1.16 4.08 11.74
C ASP A 24 -2.25 3.19 12.35
N GLU A 25 -3.13 2.65 11.50
CA GLU A 25 -4.20 1.74 11.92
C GLU A 25 -3.72 0.45 12.57
N TRP A 26 -2.55 -0.07 12.18
CA TRP A 26 -1.98 -1.32 12.69
C TRP A 26 -1.19 -1.14 13.98
N LEU A 27 -0.78 0.09 14.29
CA LEU A 27 0.16 0.34 15.39
C LEU A 27 -0.39 -0.09 16.74
N GLY A 28 -1.70 0.07 16.95
CA GLY A 28 -2.36 -0.41 18.17
C GLY A 28 -2.27 -1.93 18.33
N ASP A 29 -2.60 -2.67 17.29
CA ASP A 29 -2.60 -4.14 17.32
C ASP A 29 -1.19 -4.70 17.44
N LEU A 30 -0.21 -4.06 16.79
CA LEU A 30 1.18 -4.54 16.75
C LEU A 30 2.01 -4.10 17.97
N THR A 31 1.57 -3.11 18.75
CA THR A 31 2.35 -2.61 19.90
C THR A 31 1.60 -2.64 21.22
N GLY A 32 0.28 -2.89 21.20
CA GLY A 32 -0.60 -2.76 22.36
C GLY A 32 -0.86 -1.31 22.80
N VAL A 33 -0.34 -0.32 22.07
CA VAL A 33 -0.44 1.10 22.42
C VAL A 33 -1.63 1.75 21.70
N ASN A 34 -2.51 2.42 22.43
CA ASN A 34 -3.61 3.18 21.81
C ASN A 34 -3.09 4.19 20.76
N GLN A 35 -3.74 4.23 19.59
CA GLN A 35 -3.45 5.15 18.49
C GLN A 35 -3.32 6.63 18.94
N VAL A 36 -4.17 7.09 19.86
CA VAL A 36 -4.14 8.47 20.36
C VAL A 36 -2.81 8.77 21.08
N SER A 37 -2.33 7.80 21.86
CA SER A 37 -1.05 7.89 22.56
C SER A 37 0.13 7.80 21.59
N PHE A 38 -0.04 7.08 20.48
CA PHE A 38 1.04 6.83 19.52
C PHE A 38 1.59 8.11 18.88
N ARG A 39 0.75 9.11 18.58
CA ARG A 39 1.21 10.40 18.03
C ARG A 39 2.21 11.08 18.96
N ARG A 40 1.90 11.16 20.25
CA ARG A 40 2.78 11.76 21.28
C ARG A 40 4.06 10.93 21.47
N LEU A 41 3.95 9.60 21.40
CA LEU A 41 5.07 8.70 21.61
C LEU A 41 6.07 8.70 20.43
N ARG A 42 5.64 9.07 19.22
CA ARG A 42 6.55 9.25 18.06
C ARG A 42 7.44 10.48 18.15
N GLU A 43 7.05 11.50 18.90
CA GLU A 43 7.76 12.78 18.99
C GLU A 43 9.08 12.65 19.76
N THR A 44 9.19 11.68 20.66
CA THR A 44 10.40 11.43 21.45
C THR A 44 11.27 10.33 20.81
N SER A 45 12.56 10.63 20.61
CA SER A 45 13.49 9.73 19.91
C SER A 45 13.69 8.38 20.61
N SER A 46 13.75 8.37 21.95
CA SER A 46 13.89 7.17 22.77
C SER A 46 12.69 6.24 22.64
N THR A 47 11.48 6.77 22.81
CA THR A 47 10.22 6.04 22.70
C THR A 47 9.98 5.53 21.28
N ARG A 48 10.24 6.36 20.26
CA ARG A 48 10.19 5.95 18.86
C ARG A 48 11.11 4.75 18.58
N ASN A 49 12.31 4.74 19.14
CA ASN A 49 13.25 3.63 18.98
C ASN A 49 12.76 2.36 19.70
N GLN A 50 12.14 2.47 20.87
CA GLN A 50 11.55 1.34 21.58
C GLN A 50 10.36 0.76 20.80
N LEU A 51 9.44 1.61 20.33
CA LEU A 51 8.32 1.19 19.49
C LEU A 51 8.81 0.51 18.20
N ASN A 52 9.86 1.03 17.56
CA ASN A 52 10.46 0.39 16.39
C ASN A 52 11.02 -1.01 16.70
N LYS A 53 11.63 -1.20 17.88
CA LYS A 53 12.12 -2.52 18.31
C LYS A 53 10.98 -3.53 18.49
N ILE A 54 9.87 -3.10 19.10
CA ILE A 54 8.67 -3.94 19.29
C ILE A 54 8.10 -4.34 17.93
N LEU A 55 7.84 -3.38 17.05
CA LEU A 55 7.33 -3.63 15.69
C LEU A 55 8.25 -4.55 14.88
N ARG A 56 9.56 -4.36 15.00
CA ARG A 56 10.56 -5.19 14.33
C ARG A 56 10.52 -6.63 14.84
N GLN A 57 10.35 -6.83 16.15
CA GLN A 57 10.21 -8.15 16.73
C GLN A 57 8.93 -8.85 16.22
N GLU A 58 7.79 -8.15 16.24
CA GLU A 58 6.51 -8.67 15.73
C GLU A 58 6.59 -9.09 14.25
N ILE A 59 7.23 -8.26 13.41
CA ILE A 59 7.44 -8.57 12.00
C ILE A 59 8.35 -9.79 11.85
N HIS A 60 9.45 -9.86 12.63
CA HIS A 60 10.36 -11.00 12.60
C HIS A 60 9.69 -12.30 13.06
N ASP A 61 8.84 -12.24 14.07
CA ASP A 61 8.13 -13.41 14.57
C ASP A 61 7.12 -13.92 13.53
N LYS A 62 6.44 -13.02 12.81
CA LYS A 62 5.49 -13.39 11.73
C LYS A 62 6.14 -14.00 10.50
N ILE A 63 7.41 -13.66 10.24
CA ILE A 63 8.19 -14.26 9.15
C ILE A 63 9.11 -15.37 9.64
N SER A 64 9.12 -15.68 10.94
CA SER A 64 9.93 -16.75 11.51
C SER A 64 9.41 -18.10 10.98
N GLY A 65 10.19 -18.71 10.09
CA GLY A 65 9.81 -19.92 9.35
C GLY A 65 9.72 -19.73 7.84
N VAL A 66 9.68 -18.49 7.35
CA VAL A 66 9.95 -18.16 5.95
C VAL A 66 11.45 -17.91 5.85
N GLU A 67 12.17 -18.78 5.15
CA GLU A 67 13.57 -18.48 4.85
C GLU A 67 13.62 -17.15 4.09
N LEU A 68 14.22 -16.13 4.70
CA LEU A 68 14.42 -14.82 4.08
C LEU A 68 15.22 -14.92 2.76
N SER A 69 15.96 -16.01 2.58
CA SER A 69 16.63 -16.45 1.34
C SER A 69 15.65 -16.72 0.19
N ASP A 70 14.44 -17.17 0.49
CA ASP A 70 13.44 -17.64 -0.49
C ASP A 70 12.49 -16.53 -0.95
N ILE A 71 12.69 -15.29 -0.50
CA ILE A 71 11.88 -14.17 -0.96
C ILE A 71 12.13 -13.96 -2.45
N ASN A 72 11.09 -14.23 -3.24
CA ASN A 72 11.09 -13.95 -4.67
C ASN A 72 11.19 -12.44 -4.92
N LYS A 73 12.41 -11.96 -5.13
CA LYS A 73 12.69 -10.55 -5.40
C LYS A 73 12.08 -10.08 -6.71
N GLU A 74 11.84 -10.97 -7.67
CA GLU A 74 11.18 -10.64 -8.93
C GLU A 74 9.66 -10.61 -8.80
N GLY A 75 9.12 -11.14 -7.70
CA GLY A 75 7.69 -11.19 -7.42
C GLY A 75 7.08 -9.81 -7.23
N PHE A 76 5.79 -9.70 -7.61
CA PHE A 76 4.99 -8.48 -7.52
C PHE A 76 5.15 -7.77 -6.18
N LEU A 77 4.92 -8.50 -5.07
CA LEU A 77 4.90 -7.93 -3.74
C LEU A 77 6.22 -7.27 -3.37
N TYR A 78 7.36 -7.95 -3.61
CA TYR A 78 8.68 -7.39 -3.33
C TYR A 78 8.92 -6.11 -4.14
N GLN A 79 8.62 -6.16 -5.44
CA GLN A 79 8.78 -5.02 -6.35
C GLN A 79 7.84 -3.85 -6.02
N SER A 80 6.71 -4.13 -5.37
CA SER A 80 5.65 -3.18 -5.08
C SER A 80 5.76 -2.45 -3.75
N ILE A 81 6.67 -2.84 -2.83
CA ILE A 81 6.72 -2.32 -1.45
C ILE A 81 6.71 -0.78 -1.40
N GLY A 82 7.50 -0.12 -2.24
CA GLY A 82 7.57 1.35 -2.31
C GLY A 82 6.41 2.03 -3.05
N LYS A 83 5.48 1.26 -3.61
CA LYS A 83 4.34 1.73 -4.41
C LYS A 83 3.01 1.10 -3.97
N ILE A 84 2.98 0.33 -2.89
CA ILE A 84 1.84 -0.53 -2.59
C ILE A 84 0.55 0.27 -2.38
N ARG A 85 0.64 1.46 -1.77
CA ARG A 85 -0.48 2.39 -1.60
C ARG A 85 -1.01 2.92 -2.93
N LEU A 86 -0.12 3.27 -3.87
CA LEU A 86 -0.48 3.66 -5.23
C LEU A 86 -1.15 2.50 -5.97
N LEU A 87 -0.65 1.28 -5.80
CA LEU A 87 -1.20 0.08 -6.41
C LEU A 87 -2.56 -0.29 -5.81
N ALA A 88 -2.78 -0.09 -4.51
CA ALA A 88 -4.09 -0.24 -3.88
C ALA A 88 -5.09 0.79 -4.43
N LEU A 89 -4.74 2.07 -4.50
CA LEU A 89 -5.61 3.07 -5.11
C LEU A 89 -5.96 2.71 -6.57
N SER A 90 -4.95 2.32 -7.34
CA SER A 90 -5.12 1.94 -8.75
C SER A 90 -5.95 0.68 -8.90
N SER A 91 -5.78 -0.31 -8.01
CA SER A 91 -6.57 -1.54 -8.03
C SER A 91 -8.06 -1.23 -7.84
N ALA A 92 -8.40 -0.38 -6.86
CA ALA A 92 -9.77 0.03 -6.60
C ALA A 92 -10.38 0.84 -7.75
N LEU A 93 -9.63 1.80 -8.31
CA LEU A 93 -10.09 2.59 -9.46
C LEU A 93 -10.55 1.70 -10.62
N PHE A 94 -9.73 0.71 -10.98
CA PHE A 94 -10.01 -0.19 -12.09
C PHE A 94 -11.03 -1.27 -11.76
N ASP A 95 -11.14 -1.69 -10.50
CA ASP A 95 -12.14 -2.65 -10.09
C ASP A 95 -13.55 -2.05 -10.01
N ILE A 96 -13.68 -0.81 -9.50
CA ILE A 96 -14.97 -0.10 -9.43
C ILE A 96 -15.44 0.38 -10.80
N GLN A 97 -14.52 0.61 -11.74
CA GLN A 97 -14.84 1.05 -13.10
C GLN A 97 -15.64 2.37 -13.15
N CYS A 98 -15.36 3.30 -12.24
CA CYS A 98 -15.94 4.65 -12.26
C CYS A 98 -15.00 5.62 -12.99
N PRO A 99 -15.33 6.07 -14.23
CA PRO A 99 -14.45 6.94 -15.00
C PRO A 99 -14.30 8.33 -14.37
N ASP A 100 -15.29 8.81 -13.62
CA ASP A 100 -15.28 10.15 -13.05
C ASP A 100 -14.09 10.38 -12.13
N TYR A 101 -13.61 9.34 -11.42
CA TYR A 101 -12.45 9.46 -10.54
C TYR A 101 -11.15 9.85 -11.27
N ILE A 102 -11.05 9.53 -12.57
CA ILE A 102 -9.86 9.85 -13.38
C ILE A 102 -10.12 11.06 -14.28
N PHE A 103 -11.31 11.16 -14.86
CA PHE A 103 -11.58 12.12 -15.94
C PHE A 103 -12.33 13.37 -15.49
N SER A 104 -13.14 13.30 -14.44
CA SER A 104 -13.80 14.50 -13.92
C SER A 104 -12.77 15.39 -13.24
N ARG A 105 -12.80 16.68 -13.58
CA ARG A 105 -11.88 17.68 -13.01
C ARG A 105 -11.88 17.66 -11.48
N LEU A 106 -13.07 17.51 -10.90
CA LEU A 106 -13.31 17.52 -9.45
C LEU A 106 -12.44 16.48 -8.73
N TYR A 107 -12.53 15.22 -9.16
CA TYR A 107 -11.76 14.12 -8.57
C TYR A 107 -10.30 14.10 -9.03
N ARG A 108 -10.05 14.48 -10.29
CA ARG A 108 -8.72 14.41 -10.90
C ARG A 108 -7.72 15.31 -10.20
N GLU A 109 -8.12 16.49 -9.74
CA GLU A 109 -7.21 17.40 -9.01
C GLU A 109 -6.74 16.76 -7.69
N THR A 110 -7.64 16.16 -6.92
CA THR A 110 -7.30 15.41 -5.71
C THR A 110 -6.44 14.18 -6.03
N LEU A 111 -6.76 13.44 -7.11
CA LEU A 111 -5.98 12.29 -7.53
C LEU A 111 -4.53 12.70 -7.92
N ILE A 112 -4.36 13.83 -8.62
CA ILE A 112 -3.04 14.37 -8.97
C ILE A 112 -2.23 14.70 -7.71
N ARG A 113 -2.86 15.27 -6.67
CA ARG A 113 -2.17 15.54 -5.40
C ARG A 113 -1.76 14.24 -4.70
N GLU A 114 -2.57 13.20 -4.82
CA GLU A 114 -2.35 11.94 -4.14
C GLU A 114 -1.26 11.08 -4.79
N ILE A 115 -1.23 11.00 -6.12
CA ILE A 115 -0.36 10.07 -6.85
C ILE A 115 0.52 10.72 -7.92
N GLY A 116 0.42 12.04 -8.08
CA GLY A 116 1.21 12.80 -9.05
C GLY A 116 0.64 12.75 -10.47
N TYR A 117 0.84 13.85 -11.20
CA TYR A 117 0.31 14.04 -12.55
C TYR A 117 0.70 12.92 -13.53
N GLN A 118 1.95 12.45 -13.48
CA GLN A 118 2.43 11.41 -14.40
C GLN A 118 1.70 10.08 -14.18
N ASN A 119 1.45 9.69 -12.93
CA ASN A 119 0.70 8.46 -12.66
C ASN A 119 -0.77 8.60 -13.09
N VAL A 120 -1.42 9.73 -12.82
CA VAL A 120 -2.78 9.99 -13.33
C VAL A 120 -2.84 9.89 -14.84
N LYS A 121 -1.85 10.45 -15.54
CA LYS A 121 -1.72 10.34 -16.99
C LYS A 121 -1.59 8.88 -17.44
N GLN A 122 -0.70 8.09 -16.82
CA GLN A 122 -0.56 6.66 -17.13
C GLN A 122 -1.86 5.89 -16.90
N LEU A 123 -2.53 6.09 -15.76
CA LEU A 123 -3.81 5.45 -15.46
C LEU A 123 -4.89 5.83 -16.48
N SER A 124 -4.94 7.10 -16.90
CA SER A 124 -5.91 7.56 -17.90
C SER A 124 -5.74 6.90 -19.27
N PHE A 125 -4.50 6.59 -19.67
CA PHE A 125 -4.22 5.84 -20.90
C PHE A 125 -4.51 4.35 -20.76
N TYR A 126 -4.35 3.80 -19.55
CA TYR A 126 -4.59 2.39 -19.27
C TYR A 126 -6.07 2.07 -19.03
N TRP A 127 -6.92 3.09 -18.87
CA TRP A 127 -8.35 2.95 -18.61
C TRP A 127 -9.06 2.22 -19.75
N GLN A 128 -9.77 1.14 -19.41
CA GLN A 128 -10.44 0.26 -20.39
C GLN A 128 -11.94 0.54 -20.55
N GLY A 129 -12.45 1.57 -19.87
CA GLY A 129 -13.87 1.89 -19.84
C GLY A 129 -14.51 1.53 -18.50
N GLY A 130 -15.76 1.95 -18.34
CA GLY A 130 -16.52 1.83 -17.11
C GLY A 130 -17.73 2.76 -17.14
N GLN A 131 -18.80 2.37 -16.44
CA GLN A 131 -20.06 3.13 -16.42
C GLN A 131 -20.57 3.37 -14.99
N CYS A 132 -19.80 2.97 -13.98
CA CYS A 132 -20.17 3.18 -12.59
C CYS A 132 -20.14 4.67 -12.26
N LYS A 133 -21.01 5.06 -11.33
CA LYS A 133 -21.05 6.41 -10.78
C LYS A 133 -20.13 6.49 -9.55
N PRO A 134 -19.59 7.67 -9.25
CA PRO A 134 -18.77 7.83 -8.06
C PRO A 134 -19.62 7.60 -6.80
N GLU A 135 -19.17 6.67 -5.95
CA GLU A 135 -19.78 6.33 -4.67
C GLU A 135 -19.33 7.28 -3.56
N TYR A 136 -18.05 7.66 -3.59
CA TYR A 136 -17.41 8.54 -2.62
C TYR A 136 -17.27 9.97 -3.13
N GLY A 137 -17.40 10.93 -2.20
CA GLY A 137 -17.16 12.34 -2.47
C GLY A 137 -15.69 12.69 -2.70
N GLU A 138 -15.48 13.82 -3.38
CA GLU A 138 -14.18 14.32 -3.88
C GLU A 138 -13.07 14.46 -2.83
N GLU A 139 -13.41 14.73 -1.57
CA GLU A 139 -12.42 14.95 -0.51
C GLU A 139 -11.86 13.66 0.07
N ARG A 140 -12.64 12.57 0.01
CA ARG A 140 -12.33 11.32 0.74
C ARG A 140 -12.15 10.11 -0.15
N PHE A 141 -12.52 10.18 -1.44
CA PHE A 141 -12.49 9.01 -2.31
C PHE A 141 -11.11 8.35 -2.37
N CYS A 142 -9.99 9.09 -2.40
CA CYS A 142 -8.67 8.46 -2.39
C CYS A 142 -8.46 7.55 -1.16
N ALA A 143 -8.85 7.98 0.04
CA ALA A 143 -8.69 7.19 1.25
C ALA A 143 -9.60 5.96 1.24
N GLU A 144 -10.86 6.13 0.84
CA GLU A 144 -11.83 5.03 0.72
C GLU A 144 -11.39 4.01 -0.34
N LEU A 145 -10.91 4.48 -1.49
CA LEU A 145 -10.40 3.64 -2.57
C LEU A 145 -9.10 2.93 -2.18
N ILE A 146 -8.21 3.55 -1.41
CA ILE A 146 -7.02 2.85 -0.89
C ILE A 146 -7.45 1.71 0.04
N LYS A 147 -8.47 1.93 0.88
CA LYS A 147 -9.00 0.89 1.77
C LYS A 147 -9.68 -0.24 0.99
N TYR A 148 -10.51 0.09 0.00
CA TYR A 148 -11.10 -0.89 -0.90
C TYR A 148 -10.00 -1.69 -1.63
N GLY A 149 -9.02 -0.98 -2.17
CA GLY A 149 -7.89 -1.57 -2.88
C GLY A 149 -6.99 -2.43 -2.01
N ALA A 150 -6.83 -2.10 -0.73
CA ALA A 150 -6.17 -2.97 0.24
C ALA A 150 -6.91 -4.30 0.41
N GLY A 151 -8.25 -4.27 0.38
CA GLY A 151 -9.05 -5.49 0.41
C GLY A 151 -8.93 -6.35 -0.85
N ASN A 152 -8.83 -5.70 -2.02
CA ASN A 152 -8.53 -6.39 -3.27
C ASN A 152 -7.16 -7.09 -3.22
N LEU A 153 -6.16 -6.43 -2.66
CA LEU A 153 -4.82 -7.00 -2.51
C LEU A 153 -4.79 -8.12 -1.45
N GLU A 154 -5.54 -8.01 -0.36
CA GLU A 154 -5.69 -9.10 0.63
C GLU A 154 -6.24 -10.35 -0.05
N TRP A 155 -7.31 -10.23 -0.84
CA TRP A 155 -7.88 -11.36 -1.58
C TRP A 155 -6.88 -11.98 -2.57
N LEU A 156 -6.15 -11.16 -3.34
CA LEU A 156 -5.26 -11.66 -4.38
C LEU A 156 -3.96 -12.29 -3.85
N PHE A 157 -3.51 -11.89 -2.67
CA PHE A 157 -2.20 -12.25 -2.15
C PHE A 157 -2.23 -12.89 -0.75
N ALA A 158 -3.40 -13.28 -0.24
CA ALA A 158 -3.56 -13.91 1.07
C ALA A 158 -2.58 -15.07 1.31
N ASP A 159 -2.38 -15.91 0.29
CA ASP A 159 -1.51 -17.09 0.37
C ASP A 159 -0.01 -16.76 0.20
N ASN A 160 0.34 -15.52 -0.12
CA ASN A 160 1.73 -15.12 -0.31
C ASN A 160 2.39 -14.82 1.04
N PRO A 161 3.49 -15.50 1.42
CA PRO A 161 4.14 -15.28 2.71
C PRO A 161 4.58 -13.82 2.93
N LEU A 162 4.98 -13.11 1.88
CA LEU A 162 5.40 -11.71 1.97
C LEU A 162 4.22 -10.75 2.25
N TRP A 163 2.99 -11.17 1.92
CA TRP A 163 1.79 -10.37 2.18
C TRP A 163 1.53 -10.17 3.68
N THR A 164 1.92 -11.15 4.51
CA THR A 164 1.78 -11.09 5.97
C THR A 164 2.35 -9.81 6.59
N ILE A 165 3.39 -9.23 5.97
CA ILE A 165 4.04 -8.00 6.40
C ILE A 165 3.74 -6.81 5.48
N VAL A 166 3.59 -7.02 4.17
CA VAL A 166 3.33 -5.93 3.21
C VAL A 166 1.98 -5.29 3.46
N LYS A 167 0.98 -6.04 3.92
CA LYS A 167 -0.36 -5.49 4.23
C LYS A 167 -0.34 -4.41 5.31
N TYR A 168 0.67 -4.42 6.19
CA TYR A 168 0.82 -3.39 7.22
C TYR A 168 1.15 -2.01 6.67
N LEU A 169 1.52 -1.90 5.39
CA LEU A 169 1.74 -0.63 4.69
C LEU A 169 0.44 0.04 4.25
N LEU A 170 -0.69 -0.66 4.36
CA LEU A 170 -2.01 -0.21 3.93
C LEU A 170 -2.94 -0.05 5.15
N PRO A 171 -4.02 0.76 5.03
CA PRO A 171 -5.08 0.76 6.03
C PRO A 171 -5.67 -0.65 6.20
N LYS A 172 -6.21 -0.92 7.39
CA LYS A 172 -6.91 -2.17 7.65
C LYS A 172 -8.12 -2.25 6.74
N SER A 173 -8.25 -3.37 6.06
CA SER A 173 -9.38 -3.70 5.21
C SER A 173 -9.75 -5.16 5.39
N GLY A 174 -10.98 -5.51 5.01
CA GLY A 174 -11.39 -6.90 4.87
C GLY A 174 -10.97 -7.44 3.52
N GLU A 175 -11.13 -8.75 3.31
CA GLU A 175 -10.97 -9.35 1.99
C GLU A 175 -12.10 -8.91 1.06
N ILE A 176 -11.74 -8.37 -0.10
CA ILE A 176 -12.70 -7.97 -1.14
C ILE A 176 -12.29 -8.70 -2.42
N LYS A 177 -13.17 -9.57 -2.91
CA LYS A 177 -12.91 -10.29 -4.16
C LYS A 177 -13.03 -9.31 -5.34
N PRO A 178 -11.93 -9.03 -6.07
CA PRO A 178 -12.02 -8.18 -7.24
C PRO A 178 -12.78 -8.88 -8.36
N THR A 179 -13.44 -8.09 -9.19
CA THR A 179 -14.22 -8.55 -10.34
C THR A 179 -13.57 -8.21 -11.67
N HIS A 180 -12.84 -7.10 -11.75
CA HIS A 180 -12.28 -6.58 -13.01
C HIS A 180 -10.75 -6.53 -13.04
N ILE A 181 -10.08 -6.92 -11.95
CA ILE A 181 -8.62 -6.93 -11.85
C ILE A 181 -8.10 -8.29 -11.38
N ASN A 182 -6.83 -8.57 -11.69
CA ASN A 182 -6.09 -9.74 -11.23
C ASN A 182 -4.60 -9.41 -11.01
N ASP A 183 -3.84 -10.41 -10.57
CA ASP A 183 -2.40 -10.33 -10.33
C ASP A 183 -1.60 -9.92 -11.58
N LEU A 184 -1.95 -10.43 -12.76
CA LEU A 184 -1.30 -10.09 -14.02
C LEU A 184 -1.51 -8.61 -14.37
N PHE A 185 -2.71 -8.10 -14.16
CA PHE A 185 -3.04 -6.68 -14.35
C PHE A 185 -2.23 -5.80 -13.40
N LEU A 186 -2.18 -6.14 -12.11
CA LEU A 186 -1.40 -5.39 -11.12
C LEU A 186 0.10 -5.40 -11.42
N ASN A 187 0.63 -6.52 -11.91
CA ASN A 187 2.03 -6.61 -12.37
C ASN A 187 2.33 -5.64 -13.51
N ARG A 188 1.40 -5.46 -14.46
CA ARG A 188 1.54 -4.47 -15.54
C ARG A 188 1.49 -3.05 -14.99
N LEU A 189 0.55 -2.76 -14.09
CA LEU A 189 0.47 -1.46 -13.43
C LEU A 189 1.76 -1.10 -12.67
N ASN A 190 2.34 -2.05 -11.92
CA ASN A 190 3.56 -1.81 -11.16
C ASN A 190 4.76 -1.41 -12.05
N LYS A 191 4.79 -1.89 -13.30
CA LYS A 191 5.82 -1.56 -14.29
C LYS A 191 5.67 -0.14 -14.87
N ILE A 192 4.43 0.33 -15.08
CA ILE A 192 4.17 1.63 -15.71
C ILE A 192 4.08 2.78 -14.70
N LEU A 193 3.67 2.48 -13.46
CA LEU A 193 3.50 3.48 -12.42
C LEU A 193 4.83 3.82 -11.76
N LEU A 194 5.06 5.10 -11.51
CA LEU A 194 6.27 5.63 -10.88
C LEU A 194 6.07 5.71 -9.36
N PRO A 195 7.11 5.43 -8.55
CA PRO A 195 7.02 5.70 -7.11
C PRO A 195 6.71 7.18 -6.90
N TYR A 196 5.64 7.46 -6.16
CA TYR A 196 5.27 8.81 -5.78
C TYR A 196 5.29 8.91 -4.26
N GLU A 197 6.22 9.70 -3.75
CA GLU A 197 6.28 10.10 -2.35
C GLU A 197 5.54 11.44 -2.28
N THR A 198 4.33 11.46 -1.72
CA THR A 198 3.71 12.71 -1.28
C THR A 198 4.63 13.28 -0.21
N LEU A 199 5.24 14.44 -0.50
CA LEU A 199 6.10 15.21 0.41
C LEU A 199 5.38 15.51 1.73
#